data_AF-A0A0N4XA82-F1
#
_entry.id   AF-A0A0N4XA82-F1
#
_cell.length_a   1.000
_cell.length_b   1.000
_cell.length_c   1.000
_cell.angle_alpha   90.00
_cell.angle_beta   90.00
_cell.angle_gamma   90.00
#
_symmetry.space_group_name_H-M   'P 1'
#
loop_
_entity.id
_entity.type
_entity.pdbx_description
1 polymer ?
#
loop_
_entity_poly.entity_id
_entity_poly.type
_entity_poly.pdbx_seq_one_letter_code
_entity_poly.pdbx_strand_id
1 'polypeptide(L)'
;MAAAAAEVMIYNENRKQWQAPAGCEGKISSIQVLHNAIRQTFRIIAIREQDGAWVLNCNIHHKLKYHTATPTFHQWRDEQRQVYGLNFSSEKEARDFVSAVGQAIDYLNHQFVHGGEYQVPNGEAFYVLSFL
;
A
#
# COMPACT_ATOMS: atom_id res chain seq x y z
N MET A 1 -3.62 10.58 0.39
CA MET A 1 -3.03 9.56 -0.50
C MET A 1 -1.68 10.09 -0.96
N ALA A 2 -0.64 9.27 -0.93
CA ALA A 2 0.72 9.65 -1.35
C ALA A 2 1.09 8.96 -2.67
N ALA A 3 1.84 9.67 -3.50
CA ALA A 3 2.46 9.16 -4.71
C ALA A 3 3.98 9.30 -4.62
N ALA A 4 4.73 8.37 -5.20
CA ALA A 4 6.19 8.36 -5.20
C ALA A 4 6.74 7.68 -6.46
N ALA A 5 8.00 7.95 -6.78
CA ALA A 5 8.74 7.20 -7.80
C ALA A 5 9.68 6.19 -7.11
N ALA A 6 9.62 4.93 -7.54
CA ALA A 6 10.49 3.88 -6.99
C ALA A 6 10.66 2.71 -7.97
N GLU A 7 11.74 1.95 -7.80
CA GLU A 7 11.84 0.60 -8.36
C GLU A 7 11.10 -0.39 -7.44
N VAL A 8 10.30 -1.26 -8.04
CA VAL A 8 9.63 -2.34 -7.33
C VAL A 8 10.55 -3.53 -7.23
N MET A 9 10.67 -4.08 -6.02
CA MET A 9 11.50 -5.24 -5.70
C MET A 9 10.64 -6.34 -5.09
N ILE A 10 11.00 -7.59 -5.36
CA ILE A 10 10.46 -8.80 -4.72
C ILE A 10 11.61 -9.58 -4.11
N TYR A 11 11.42 -10.12 -2.92
CA TYR A 11 12.40 -11.01 -2.32
C TYR A 11 12.21 -12.41 -2.87
N ASN A 12 13.27 -12.97 -3.44
CA ASN A 12 13.31 -14.36 -3.89
C ASN A 12 13.85 -15.23 -2.75
N GLU A 13 12.96 -15.95 -2.07
CA GLU A 13 13.31 -16.80 -0.93
C GLU A 13 14.30 -17.93 -1.30
N ASN A 14 14.22 -18.47 -2.53
CA ASN A 14 15.12 -19.54 -2.97
C ASN A 14 16.56 -19.04 -3.17
N ARG A 15 16.70 -17.84 -3.73
CA ARG A 15 18.00 -17.20 -3.99
C ARG A 15 18.48 -16.33 -2.83
N LYS A 16 17.64 -16.10 -1.82
CA LYS A 16 17.87 -15.21 -0.68
C LYS A 16 18.31 -13.80 -1.11
N GLN A 17 17.73 -13.29 -2.19
CA GLN A 17 18.10 -11.99 -2.76
C GLN A 17 16.89 -11.18 -3.20
N TRP A 18 17.04 -9.87 -3.21
CA TRP A 18 16.12 -8.96 -3.87
C TRP A 18 16.29 -9.04 -5.38
N GLN A 19 15.18 -8.98 -6.11
CA GLN A 19 15.16 -8.88 -7.57
C GLN A 19 14.00 -7.99 -8.01
N ALA A 20 14.11 -7.36 -9.17
CA ALA A 20 12.96 -6.74 -9.81
C ALA A 20 11.97 -7.83 -10.28
N PRO A 21 10.67 -7.51 -10.39
CA PRO A 21 9.75 -8.28 -11.22
C PRO A 21 10.28 -8.40 -12.65
N ALA A 22 9.92 -9.48 -13.35
CA ALA A 22 10.43 -9.76 -14.68
C ALA A 22 10.20 -8.57 -15.64
N GLY A 23 11.27 -8.11 -16.30
CA GLY A 23 11.24 -6.99 -17.24
C GLY A 23 11.16 -5.61 -16.56
N CYS A 24 11.26 -5.54 -15.23
CA CYS A 24 11.28 -4.29 -14.46
C CYS A 24 12.68 -3.93 -13.94
N GLU A 25 13.74 -4.60 -14.43
CA GLU A 25 15.12 -4.35 -14.01
C GLU A 25 15.54 -2.90 -14.31
N GLY A 26 15.90 -2.15 -13.26
CA GLY A 26 16.29 -0.75 -13.36
C GLY A 26 15.16 0.18 -13.83
N LYS A 27 13.90 -0.24 -13.70
CA LYS A 27 12.74 0.50 -14.20
C LYS A 27 11.99 1.17 -13.06
N ILE A 28 11.80 2.48 -13.19
CA ILE A 28 10.99 3.28 -12.27
C ILE A 28 9.51 3.05 -12.52
N SER A 29 8.75 2.98 -11.43
CA SER A 29 7.30 2.95 -11.40
C SER A 29 6.76 4.11 -10.56
N SER A 30 5.63 4.66 -10.99
CA SER A 30 4.81 5.53 -10.14
C SER A 30 4.03 4.66 -9.16
N ILE A 31 4.21 4.91 -7.87
CA ILE A 31 3.64 4.11 -6.78
C ILE A 31 2.66 4.94 -5.98
N GLN A 32 1.51 4.36 -5.67
CA GLN A 32 0.43 5.05 -4.96
C GLN A 32 -0.23 4.17 -3.91
N VAL A 33 -0.70 4.79 -2.83
CA VAL A 33 -1.67 4.18 -1.92
C VAL A 33 -3.07 4.56 -2.37
N LEU A 34 -3.85 3.60 -2.85
CA LEU A 34 -5.24 3.78 -3.24
C LEU A 34 -6.19 3.38 -2.11
N HIS A 35 -7.26 4.15 -1.95
CA HIS A 35 -8.37 3.86 -1.04
C HIS A 35 -9.66 3.62 -1.84
N ASN A 36 -10.28 2.46 -1.64
CA ASN A 36 -11.64 2.21 -2.10
C ASN A 36 -12.59 2.43 -0.92
N ALA A 37 -13.21 3.62 -0.87
CA ALA A 37 -14.11 4.00 0.23
C ALA A 37 -15.39 3.17 0.32
N ILE A 38 -15.88 2.61 -0.80
CA ILE A 38 -17.08 1.75 -0.77
C ILE A 38 -16.77 0.43 -0.06
N ARG A 39 -15.59 -0.13 -0.34
CA ARG A 39 -15.14 -1.41 0.24
C ARG A 39 -14.32 -1.23 1.52
N GLN A 40 -13.98 0.01 1.88
CA GLN A 40 -13.05 0.37 2.96
C GLN A 40 -11.73 -0.40 2.88
N THR A 41 -11.20 -0.57 1.68
CA THR A 41 -9.94 -1.30 1.44
C THR A 41 -8.86 -0.37 0.91
N PHE A 42 -7.62 -0.63 1.30
CA PHE A 42 -6.45 0.10 0.80
C PHE A 42 -5.52 -0.82 0.00
N ARG A 43 -4.84 -0.25 -0.99
CA ARG A 43 -3.87 -0.97 -1.83
C ARG A 43 -2.64 -0.13 -2.10
N ILE A 44 -1.47 -0.78 -2.11
CA ILE A 44 -0.26 -0.24 -2.73
C ILE A 44 -0.28 -0.71 -4.19
N ILE A 45 -0.27 0.24 -5.12
CA ILE A 45 -0.15 -0.04 -6.55
C ILE A 45 1.14 0.53 -7.11
N ALA A 46 1.67 -0.07 -8.16
CA ALA A 46 2.76 0.49 -8.94
C ALA A 46 2.52 0.31 -10.43
N ILE A 47 2.72 1.38 -11.19
CA ILE A 47 2.58 1.42 -12.64
C ILE A 47 3.93 1.86 -13.22
N ARG A 48 4.50 1.04 -14.11
CA ARG A 48 5.79 1.35 -14.75
C ARG A 48 5.63 2.56 -15.66
N GLU A 49 6.52 3.54 -15.52
CA GLU A 49 6.38 4.82 -16.21
C GLU A 49 6.58 4.72 -17.73
N GLN A 50 7.31 3.71 -18.20
CA GLN A 50 7.68 3.56 -19.61
C GLN A 50 6.50 3.19 -20.51
N ASP A 51 5.61 2.33 -20.03
CA ASP A 51 4.57 1.70 -20.83
C ASP A 51 3.22 1.60 -20.10
N GLY A 52 3.12 2.09 -18.86
CA GLY A 52 1.90 2.01 -18.07
C GLY A 52 1.58 0.59 -17.58
N ALA A 53 2.53 -0.35 -17.64
CA ALA A 53 2.30 -1.71 -17.18
C ALA A 53 2.08 -1.77 -15.67
N TRP A 54 1.11 -2.57 -15.23
CA TRP A 54 0.90 -2.87 -13.82
C TRP A 54 2.02 -3.76 -13.28
N VAL A 55 2.74 -3.27 -12.29
CA VAL A 55 3.90 -3.98 -11.69
C VAL A 55 3.55 -4.54 -10.32
N LEU A 56 2.76 -3.80 -9.54
CA LEU A 56 2.37 -4.18 -8.18
C LEU A 56 0.90 -3.83 -7.95
N ASN A 57 0.19 -4.74 -7.27
CA ASN A 57 -1.15 -4.52 -6.77
C ASN A 57 -1.32 -5.33 -5.49
N CYS A 58 -1.00 -4.73 -4.35
CA CYS A 58 -0.97 -5.38 -3.04
C CYS A 58 -2.01 -4.76 -2.12
N ASN A 59 -2.84 -5.58 -1.47
CA ASN A 59 -3.73 -5.11 -0.42
C ASN A 59 -2.93 -4.68 0.82
N ILE A 60 -3.36 -3.61 1.48
CA ILE A 60 -2.92 -3.26 2.83
C ILE A 60 -3.94 -3.88 3.80
N HIS A 61 -3.46 -4.65 4.76
CA HIS A 61 -4.29 -5.26 5.81
C HIS A 61 -3.89 -4.71 7.19
N HIS A 62 -4.78 -4.78 8.17
CA HIS A 62 -4.62 -4.18 9.50
C HIS A 62 -3.37 -4.68 10.29
N LYS A 63 -2.88 -5.88 9.96
CA LYS A 63 -1.66 -6.48 10.55
C LYS A 63 -0.40 -6.31 9.69
N LEU A 64 -0.46 -5.56 8.60
CA LEU A 64 0.67 -5.38 7.69
C LEU A 64 1.81 -4.70 8.45
N LYS A 65 3.01 -5.27 8.36
CA LYS A 65 4.22 -4.68 8.94
C LYS A 65 5.03 -4.02 7.83
N TYR A 66 4.88 -2.71 7.72
CA TYR A 66 5.67 -1.90 6.79
C TYR A 66 6.97 -1.48 7.48
N HIS A 67 8.11 -1.81 6.89
CA HIS A 67 9.42 -1.61 7.49
C HIS A 67 10.32 -0.76 6.59
N THR A 68 10.78 0.37 7.12
CA THR A 68 11.82 1.21 6.52
C THR A 68 13.19 0.60 6.84
N ALA A 69 13.72 -0.19 5.91
CA ALA A 69 15.03 -0.83 6.08
C ALA A 69 16.19 0.16 5.88
N THR A 70 16.02 1.12 4.96
CA THR A 70 16.89 2.29 4.79
C THR A 70 16.01 3.52 4.47
N PRO A 71 16.55 4.76 4.46
CA PRO A 71 15.78 5.97 4.11
C PRO A 71 15.10 5.92 2.73
N THR A 72 15.59 5.09 1.80
CA THR A 72 15.02 4.92 0.47
C THR A 72 14.61 3.49 0.15
N PHE A 73 14.83 2.52 1.04
CA PHE A 73 14.42 1.14 0.82
C PHE A 73 13.44 0.68 1.91
N HIS A 74 12.18 0.52 1.50
CA HIS A 74 11.12 0.03 2.39
C HIS A 74 10.64 -1.33 1.94
N GLN A 75 10.13 -2.14 2.86
CA GLN A 75 9.68 -3.49 2.60
C GLN A 75 8.48 -3.89 3.46
N TRP A 76 7.70 -4.85 2.98
CA TRP A 76 6.63 -5.48 3.76
C TRP A 76 6.43 -6.91 3.27
N ARG A 77 5.70 -7.70 4.06
CA ARG A 77 5.24 -9.04 3.69
C ARG A 77 3.73 -9.03 3.57
N ASP A 78 3.21 -9.62 2.50
CA ASP A 78 1.77 -9.78 2.30
C ASP A 78 1.22 -11.05 2.98
N GLU A 79 -0.09 -11.28 2.85
CA GLU A 79 -0.78 -12.44 3.42
C GLU A 79 -0.37 -13.77 2.76
N GLN A 80 0.15 -13.73 1.53
CA GLN A 80 0.66 -14.88 0.77
C GLN A 80 2.15 -15.14 1.05
N ARG A 81 2.72 -14.42 2.02
CA ARG A 81 4.12 -14.47 2.45
C ARG A 81 5.13 -13.94 1.42
N GLN A 82 4.69 -13.36 0.31
CA GLN A 82 5.58 -12.64 -0.60
C GLN A 82 6.12 -11.40 0.12
N VAL A 83 7.43 -11.17 0.05
CA VAL A 83 8.05 -9.93 0.52
C VAL A 83 8.24 -9.00 -0.66
N TYR A 84 7.71 -7.80 -0.53
CA TYR A 84 7.87 -6.72 -1.48
C TYR A 84 8.81 -5.67 -0.91
N GLY A 85 9.50 -4.97 -1.80
CA GLY A 85 10.38 -3.86 -1.48
C GLY A 85 10.17 -2.72 -2.48
N LEU A 86 10.39 -1.50 -2.02
CA LEU A 86 10.39 -0.29 -2.86
C LEU A 86 11.71 0.42 -2.65
N ASN A 87 12.45 0.62 -3.74
CA ASN A 87 13.66 1.43 -3.77
C ASN A 87 13.29 2.82 -4.31
N PHE A 88 13.01 3.76 -3.41
CA PHE A 88 12.53 5.10 -3.71
C PHE A 88 13.62 5.96 -4.34
N SER A 89 13.22 6.76 -5.33
CA SER A 89 14.09 7.76 -5.97
C SER A 89 14.42 8.95 -5.05
N SER A 90 13.66 9.14 -3.97
CA SER A 90 13.79 10.26 -3.04
C SER A 90 13.44 9.86 -1.61
N GLU A 91 14.29 10.23 -0.65
CA GLU A 91 13.99 10.04 0.77
C GLU A 91 12.75 10.83 1.22
N LYS A 92 12.49 11.98 0.60
CA LYS A 92 11.30 12.77 0.93
C LYS A 92 10.04 12.01 0.56
N GLU A 93 10.01 11.47 -0.66
CA GLU A 93 8.88 10.67 -1.13
C GLU A 93 8.72 9.39 -0.31
N ALA A 94 9.84 8.74 0.06
CA ALA A 94 9.83 7.59 0.94
C ALA A 94 9.15 7.92 2.29
N ARG A 95 9.55 9.03 2.94
CA ARG A 95 8.96 9.49 4.20
C ARG A 95 7.46 9.79 4.09
N ASP A 96 7.06 10.48 3.03
CA ASP A 96 5.65 10.80 2.78
C ASP A 96 4.85 9.50 2.54
N PHE A 97 5.44 8.53 1.85
CA PHE A 97 4.82 7.24 1.54
C PHE A 97 4.62 6.36 2.77
N VAL A 98 5.63 6.22 3.64
CA VAL A 98 5.47 5.44 4.88
C VAL A 98 4.41 6.03 5.81
N SER A 99 4.31 7.37 5.87
CA SER A 99 3.24 8.05 6.62
C SER A 99 1.85 7.68 6.07
N ALA A 100 1.68 7.70 4.75
CA ALA A 100 0.41 7.33 4.12
C ALA A 100 0.03 5.84 4.33
N VAL A 101 1.00 4.94 4.26
CA VAL A 101 0.77 3.51 4.56
C VAL A 101 0.41 3.32 6.03
N GLY A 102 1.09 4.01 6.95
CA GLY A 102 0.76 4.00 8.38
C GLY A 102 -0.68 4.42 8.66
N GLN A 103 -1.10 5.57 8.10
CA GLN A 103 -2.48 6.05 8.22
C GLN A 103 -3.52 5.04 7.70
N ALA A 104 -3.23 4.36 6.60
CA ALA A 104 -4.10 3.31 6.07
C ALA A 104 -4.20 2.10 7.02
N ILE A 105 -3.08 1.68 7.61
CA ILE A 105 -3.07 0.58 8.60
C ILE A 105 -3.83 0.97 9.86
N ASP A 106 -3.63 2.18 10.37
CA ASP A 106 -4.33 2.69 11.56
C ASP A 106 -5.85 2.74 11.31
N TYR A 107 -6.28 3.25 10.15
CA TYR A 107 -7.67 3.23 9.75
C TYR A 107 -8.26 1.81 9.79
N LEU A 108 -7.55 0.85 9.19
CA LEU A 108 -8.00 -0.55 9.14
C LEU A 108 -8.02 -1.21 10.53
N ASN A 109 -7.09 -0.85 11.41
CA ASN A 109 -7.10 -1.31 12.80
C ASN A 109 -8.33 -0.80 13.56
N HIS A 110 -8.67 0.48 13.41
CA HIS A 110 -9.89 1.04 14.02
C HIS A 110 -11.15 0.35 13.49
N GLN A 111 -11.26 0.14 12.17
CA GLN A 111 -12.39 -0.59 11.60
C GLN A 111 -12.48 -2.04 12.12
N PHE A 112 -11.35 -2.71 12.32
CA PHE A 112 -11.33 -4.08 12.86
C PHE A 112 -11.74 -4.13 14.33
N VAL A 113 -11.24 -3.21 15.17
CA VAL A 113 -11.56 -3.15 16.60
C VAL A 113 -13.04 -2.80 16.84
N HIS A 114 -13.61 -1.93 16.00
CA HIS A 114 -15.04 -1.58 16.04
C HIS A 114 -15.92 -2.49 15.19
N GLY A 115 -15.34 -3.47 14.48
CA GLY A 115 -16.01 -4.39 13.57
C GLY A 115 -16.87 -5.49 14.22
N GLY A 116 -17.29 -5.28 15.47
CA GLY A 116 -18.36 -6.03 16.14
C GLY A 116 -19.54 -5.17 16.60
N GLU A 117 -19.36 -3.84 16.74
CA GLU A 117 -20.42 -2.91 17.11
C GLU A 117 -20.20 -1.57 16.39
N TYR A 118 -21.02 -1.35 15.36
CA TYR A 118 -21.17 -0.01 14.78
C TYR A 118 -21.85 0.89 15.80
N GLN A 119 -21.10 1.77 16.46
CA GLN A 119 -21.68 2.96 17.08
C GLN A 119 -21.84 4.03 16.01
N VAL A 120 -23.08 4.21 15.54
CA VAL A 120 -23.51 5.43 14.86
C VAL A 120 -23.15 6.63 15.74
N PRO A 121 -22.35 7.59 15.26
CA PRO A 121 -22.10 8.83 16.00
C PRO A 121 -23.43 9.53 16.26
N ASN A 122 -23.70 9.77 17.54
CA ASN A 122 -24.90 10.43 17.99
C ASN A 122 -24.90 11.88 17.49
N GLY A 123 -25.67 12.17 16.44
CA GLY A 123 -25.90 13.53 15.95
C GLY A 123 -26.05 13.64 14.44
N GLU A 124 -27.28 13.96 14.02
CA GLU A 124 -27.69 14.40 12.67
C GLU A 124 -27.95 13.29 11.64
N ALA A 125 -29.23 12.89 11.58
CA ALA A 125 -29.81 12.15 10.49
C ALA A 125 -29.72 12.96 9.17
N PHE A 126 -28.92 12.49 8.21
CA PHE A 126 -29.08 12.89 6.82
C PHE A 126 -29.47 11.69 5.99
N TYR A 127 -30.75 11.69 5.60
CA TYR A 127 -31.31 10.89 4.53
C TYR A 127 -30.39 10.89 3.30
N VAL A 128 -30.00 9.71 2.81
CA VAL A 128 -29.97 9.50 1.36
C VAL A 128 -30.54 8.12 1.05
N LEU A 129 -31.59 8.20 0.26
CA LEU A 129 -32.52 7.17 -0.17
C LEU A 129 -31.84 5.98 -0.87
N SER A 130 -32.41 4.81 -0.60
CA SER A 130 -32.35 3.62 -1.44
C SER A 130 -32.79 3.97 -2.87
N PHE A 131 -31.96 3.66 -3.87
CA PHE A 131 -32.43 3.30 -5.20
C PHE A 131 -31.50 2.22 -5.78
N LEU A 132 -32.11 1.06 -5.99
CA LEU A 132 -31.82 -0.05 -6.92
C LEU A 132 -30.37 -0.33 -7.31
#